data_AF-A0A015LYU3-F1
#
_entry.id   AF-A0A015LYU3-F1
#
_cell.length_a   1.000
_cell.length_b   1.000
_cell.length_c   1.000
_cell.angle_alpha   90.00
_cell.angle_beta   90.00
_cell.angle_gamma   90.00
#
_symmetry.space_group_name_H-M   'P 1'
#
loop_
_entity.id
_entity.type
_entity.pdbx_description
1 polymer ?
#
loop_
_entity_poly.entity_id
_entity_poly.type
_entity_poly.pdbx_seq_one_letter_code
_entity_poly.pdbx_strand_id
1 'polypeptide(L)'
;METVVAHRSEVWDFDISKDEKMLVTGGEDAEFKVWTIDHEVLAKGLEIDDSNKEENEIKKTIQFFGSVKREGKDRVVTIKFHPNSSLLGVQGPGKSVEIYRIRTHEEIKKKLSRRKKRQKEKQHRDQDENDFMEVNVEEQQIRAEDLITPYQIIRTDGKVRSFDFSMIEDKNGSIRVLTSLTNNMLEVYTVNLSDIIPSKLYSIDLLGHRSDIRTLSLSSDDNLLCSASKGEYN
;
A
#
# COMPACT_ATOMS: atom_id res chain seq x y z
N MET A 1 1.97 28.54 -1.22
CA MET A 1 2.34 27.33 -0.45
C MET A 1 1.05 26.81 0.17
N GLU A 2 0.64 25.60 -0.20
CA GLU A 2 -0.54 24.95 0.36
C GLU A 2 -0.12 24.05 1.53
N THR A 3 -0.88 23.99 2.61
CA THR A 3 -0.63 23.10 3.76
C THR A 3 -1.88 22.30 4.04
N VAL A 4 -1.78 20.97 3.98
CA VAL A 4 -2.90 20.06 4.18
C VAL A 4 -2.68 19.27 5.47
N VAL A 5 -3.59 19.45 6.43
CA VAL A 5 -3.57 18.70 7.70
C VAL A 5 -4.32 17.40 7.50
N ALA A 6 -3.55 16.34 7.27
CA ALA A 6 -4.05 15.03 6.90
C ALA A 6 -4.10 14.07 8.09
N HIS A 7 -2.97 13.88 8.76
CA HIS A 7 -2.79 12.88 9.82
C HIS A 7 -2.86 13.55 11.18
N ARG A 8 -3.32 12.80 12.19
CA ARG A 8 -3.32 13.27 13.59
C ARG A 8 -1.96 13.11 14.26
N SER A 9 -1.10 12.29 13.67
CA SER A 9 0.28 12.01 14.11
C SER A 9 1.25 12.20 12.93
N GLU A 10 2.50 11.86 13.16
CA GLU A 10 3.59 11.93 12.19
C GLU A 10 3.30 11.11 10.93
N VAL A 11 3.64 11.68 9.77
CA VAL A 11 3.66 10.98 8.49
C VAL A 11 5.00 10.27 8.39
N TRP A 12 4.95 8.95 8.23
CA TRP A 12 6.14 8.09 8.17
C TRP A 12 6.65 7.91 6.76
N ASP A 13 5.74 7.79 5.79
CA ASP A 13 6.11 7.65 4.39
C ASP A 13 4.99 8.11 3.45
N PHE A 14 5.37 8.41 2.22
CA PHE A 14 4.43 8.72 1.15
C PHE A 14 5.01 8.31 -0.20
N ASP A 15 4.13 8.04 -1.16
CA ASP A 15 4.54 7.82 -2.53
C ASP A 15 3.48 8.33 -3.52
N ILE A 16 3.89 8.59 -4.75
CA ILE A 16 3.06 9.14 -5.82
C ILE A 16 2.93 8.09 -6.93
N SER A 17 1.73 7.96 -7.49
CA SER A 17 1.48 7.09 -8.62
C SER A 17 2.27 7.52 -9.86
N LYS A 18 2.58 6.59 -10.76
CA LYS A 18 3.32 6.88 -12.00
C LYS A 18 2.68 7.97 -12.87
N ASP A 19 1.36 8.05 -12.86
CA ASP A 19 0.60 9.05 -13.60
C ASP A 19 0.47 10.39 -12.86
N GLU A 20 1.08 10.51 -11.68
CA GLU A 20 1.12 11.69 -10.80
C GLU A 20 -0.25 12.20 -10.34
N LYS A 21 -1.30 11.41 -10.53
CA LYS A 21 -2.68 11.78 -10.16
C LYS A 21 -3.08 11.34 -8.77
N MET A 22 -2.34 10.41 -8.17
CA MET A 22 -2.66 9.84 -6.87
C MET A 22 -1.45 9.89 -5.95
N LEU A 23 -1.67 10.40 -4.75
CA LEU A 23 -0.69 10.39 -3.66
C LEU A 23 -1.22 9.49 -2.55
N VAL A 24 -0.36 8.65 -2.01
CA VAL A 24 -0.66 7.84 -0.84
C VAL A 24 0.28 8.22 0.29
N THR A 25 -0.28 8.40 1.48
CA THR A 25 0.47 8.79 2.68
C THR A 25 0.18 7.83 3.81
N GLY A 26 1.21 7.42 4.54
CA GLY A 26 1.14 6.52 5.68
C GLY A 26 1.67 7.19 6.92
N GLY A 27 0.97 6.98 8.04
CA GLY A 27 1.33 7.55 9.33
C GLY A 27 1.43 6.48 10.41
N GLU A 28 1.25 6.92 11.65
CA GLU A 28 1.16 6.04 12.82
C GLU A 28 -0.15 5.22 12.85
N ASP A 29 -1.18 5.69 12.15
CA ASP A 29 -2.47 5.02 12.06
C ASP A 29 -2.36 3.66 11.33
N ALA A 30 -3.25 2.72 11.66
CA ALA A 30 -3.43 1.45 10.94
C ALA A 30 -4.09 1.62 9.55
N GLU A 31 -4.08 2.83 9.02
CA GLU A 31 -4.70 3.22 7.76
C GLU A 31 -3.69 4.05 6.97
N PHE A 32 -3.76 3.94 5.64
CA PHE A 32 -3.12 4.92 4.78
C PHE A 32 -4.18 5.80 4.12
N LYS A 33 -3.81 7.03 3.83
CA LYS A 33 -4.70 8.03 3.22
C LYS A 33 -4.36 8.18 1.76
N VAL A 34 -5.40 8.25 0.95
CA VAL A 34 -5.36 8.40 -0.51
C VAL A 34 -5.78 9.82 -0.85
N TRP A 35 -5.03 10.43 -1.76
CA TRP A 35 -5.22 11.80 -2.21
C TRP A 35 -5.22 11.84 -3.73
N THR A 36 -6.03 12.71 -4.30
CA THR A 36 -6.02 13.00 -5.74
C THR A 36 -5.32 14.32 -5.98
N ILE A 37 -4.50 14.35 -7.03
CA ILE A 37 -3.76 15.53 -7.47
C ILE A 37 -4.43 16.05 -8.74
N ASP A 38 -4.86 17.31 -8.70
CA ASP A 38 -5.41 18.00 -9.87
C ASP A 38 -4.31 18.83 -10.56
N HIS A 39 -3.81 18.32 -11.69
CA HIS A 39 -2.77 18.99 -12.47
C HIS A 39 -3.25 20.29 -13.12
N GLU A 40 -4.54 20.46 -13.37
CA GLU A 40 -5.04 21.70 -13.97
C GLU A 40 -4.90 22.87 -12.99
N VAL A 41 -5.15 22.61 -11.71
CA VAL A 41 -4.96 23.58 -10.63
C VAL A 41 -3.46 23.82 -10.41
N LEU A 42 -2.66 22.76 -10.43
CA LEU A 42 -1.21 22.88 -10.30
C LEU A 42 -0.60 23.77 -11.40
N ALA A 43 -1.07 23.63 -12.65
CA ALA A 43 -0.56 24.37 -13.80
C ALA A 43 -1.00 25.85 -13.83
N LYS A 44 -2.23 26.13 -13.40
CA LYS A 44 -2.78 27.50 -13.34
C LYS A 44 -2.29 28.29 -12.12
N GLY A 45 -1.83 27.59 -11.09
CA GLY A 45 -1.48 28.18 -9.81
C GLY A 45 -2.68 28.27 -8.87
N LEU A 46 -2.45 28.78 -7.66
CA LEU A 46 -3.46 28.92 -6.61
C LEU A 46 -4.48 30.01 -7.01
N GLU A 47 -5.45 29.64 -7.84
CA GLU A 47 -6.60 30.48 -8.19
C GLU A 47 -7.65 30.41 -7.07
N ILE A 48 -8.31 31.54 -6.81
CA ILE A 48 -9.45 31.63 -5.91
C ILE A 48 -10.63 31.00 -6.65
N ASP A 49 -11.38 30.12 -5.98
CA ASP A 49 -12.52 29.45 -6.60
C ASP A 49 -13.67 30.45 -6.83
N ASP A 50 -13.80 30.96 -8.05
CA ASP A 50 -14.86 31.91 -8.45
C ASP A 50 -16.29 31.32 -8.32
N SER A 51 -16.41 30.02 -8.07
CA SER A 51 -17.70 29.34 -7.92
C SER A 51 -18.32 29.43 -6.52
N ASN A 52 -17.51 29.62 -5.47
CA ASN A 52 -17.98 29.75 -4.08
C ASN A 52 -17.83 31.20 -3.60
N LYS A 53 -18.84 32.03 -3.90
CA LYS A 53 -18.84 33.48 -3.58
C LYS A 53 -18.90 33.84 -2.09
N GLU A 54 -18.98 32.87 -1.19
CA GLU A 54 -19.15 33.12 0.25
C GLU A 54 -17.90 32.82 1.10
N GLU A 55 -16.93 32.06 0.58
CA GLU A 55 -15.63 31.88 1.21
C GLU A 55 -14.56 31.94 0.12
N ASN A 56 -13.56 32.83 0.26
CA ASN A 56 -12.35 32.86 -0.59
C ASN A 56 -11.49 31.60 -0.34
N GLU A 57 -12.05 30.41 -0.53
CA GLU A 57 -11.31 29.17 -0.49
C GLU A 57 -10.49 29.03 -1.76
N ILE A 58 -9.18 28.89 -1.58
CA ILE A 58 -8.25 28.64 -2.66
C ILE A 58 -8.50 27.22 -3.18
N LYS A 59 -8.57 27.04 -4.50
CA LYS A 59 -8.75 25.72 -5.08
C LYS A 59 -7.56 24.83 -4.70
N LYS A 60 -7.83 23.81 -3.87
CA LYS A 60 -6.81 22.90 -3.34
C LYS A 60 -6.33 21.97 -4.44
N THR A 61 -5.01 21.89 -4.61
CA THR A 61 -4.39 21.03 -5.62
C THR A 61 -4.43 19.56 -5.20
N ILE A 62 -4.33 19.31 -3.90
CA ILE A 62 -4.35 17.97 -3.31
C ILE A 62 -5.66 17.82 -2.54
N GLN A 63 -6.49 16.86 -2.98
CA GLN A 63 -7.79 16.61 -2.38
C GLN A 63 -7.80 15.26 -1.67
N PHE A 64 -8.39 15.22 -0.48
CA PHE A 64 -8.55 13.97 0.27
C PHE A 64 -9.58 13.08 -0.41
N PHE A 65 -9.16 11.91 -0.85
CA PHE A 65 -10.06 10.93 -1.49
C PHE A 65 -10.65 9.95 -0.48
N GLY A 66 -9.88 9.55 0.53
CA GLY A 66 -10.33 8.69 1.61
C GLY A 66 -9.21 7.95 2.32
N SER A 67 -9.56 7.13 3.32
CA SER A 67 -8.63 6.24 4.01
C SER A 67 -8.91 4.78 3.68
N VAL A 68 -7.85 3.97 3.68
CA VAL A 68 -7.92 2.53 3.46
C VAL A 68 -7.30 1.84 4.66
N LYS A 69 -8.09 0.96 5.28
CA LYS A 69 -7.65 0.17 6.43
C LYS A 69 -6.71 -0.95 5.98
N ARG A 70 -5.64 -1.12 6.74
CA ARG A 70 -4.69 -2.21 6.57
C ARG A 70 -5.11 -3.44 7.35
N GLU A 71 -4.58 -4.60 6.97
CA GLU A 71 -4.75 -5.81 7.77
C GLU A 71 -3.86 -5.74 9.02
N GLY A 72 -2.63 -5.24 8.87
CA GLY A 72 -1.76 -4.86 9.96
C GLY A 72 -2.31 -3.68 10.75
N LYS A 73 -2.23 -3.78 12.09
CA LYS A 73 -2.64 -2.71 13.02
C LYS A 73 -1.51 -1.77 13.42
N ASP A 74 -0.31 -2.04 12.92
CA ASP A 74 0.89 -1.26 13.21
C ASP A 74 1.00 -0.06 12.27
N ARG A 75 1.85 0.90 12.67
CA ARG A 75 2.20 2.06 11.84
C ARG A 75 2.69 1.65 10.45
N VAL A 76 2.50 2.55 9.50
CA VAL A 76 3.11 2.42 8.17
C VAL A 76 4.59 2.77 8.28
N VAL A 77 5.44 1.99 7.60
CA VAL A 77 6.89 2.23 7.54
C VAL A 77 7.32 2.58 6.13
N THR A 78 6.82 1.84 5.14
CA THR A 78 7.17 2.09 3.74
C THR A 78 5.96 1.90 2.84
N ILE A 79 5.77 2.81 1.90
CA ILE A 79 4.77 2.77 0.84
C ILE A 79 5.52 2.89 -0.48
N LYS A 80 5.19 2.02 -1.44
CA LYS A 80 5.80 2.12 -2.76
C LYS A 80 4.81 1.75 -3.85
N PHE A 81 4.72 2.58 -4.88
CA PHE A 81 4.04 2.23 -6.12
C PHE A 81 4.95 1.34 -6.96
N HIS A 82 4.33 0.37 -7.61
CA HIS A 82 5.04 -0.39 -8.62
C HIS A 82 5.29 0.51 -9.86
N PRO A 83 6.48 0.47 -10.47
CA PRO A 83 6.86 1.41 -11.53
C PRO A 83 6.05 1.27 -12.83
N ASN A 84 5.47 0.09 -13.11
CA ASN A 84 4.76 -0.20 -14.36
C ASN A 84 3.34 -0.69 -14.15
N SER A 85 3.15 -1.75 -13.35
CA SER A 85 1.83 -2.22 -12.93
C SER A 85 1.13 -1.30 -11.93
N SER A 86 -0.21 -1.32 -11.93
CA SER A 86 -1.06 -0.57 -10.99
C SER A 86 -1.15 -1.27 -9.63
N LEU A 87 0.01 -1.54 -9.02
CA LEU A 87 0.13 -2.11 -7.68
C LEU A 87 0.74 -1.11 -6.70
N LEU A 88 0.40 -1.29 -5.45
CA LEU A 88 0.89 -0.53 -4.31
C LEU A 88 1.36 -1.50 -3.25
N GLY A 89 2.61 -1.41 -2.82
CA GLY A 89 3.15 -2.11 -1.67
C GLY A 89 3.07 -1.23 -0.44
N VAL A 90 2.64 -1.81 0.69
CA VAL A 90 2.64 -1.15 1.99
C VAL A 90 3.25 -2.10 3.01
N GLN A 91 4.20 -1.60 3.79
CA GLN A 91 4.92 -2.36 4.79
C GLN A 91 4.75 -1.71 6.17
N GLY A 92 4.53 -2.55 7.19
CA GLY A 92 4.66 -2.17 8.59
C GLY A 92 6.00 -2.65 9.20
N PRO A 93 6.20 -2.49 10.52
CA PRO A 93 7.39 -2.99 11.22
C PRO A 93 7.40 -4.53 11.42
N GLY A 94 6.35 -5.21 10.96
CA GLY A 94 6.16 -6.64 11.12
C GLY A 94 6.93 -7.50 10.12
N LYS A 95 6.45 -8.73 9.94
CA LYS A 95 6.99 -9.73 9.00
C LYS A 95 6.16 -9.83 7.71
N SER A 96 5.43 -8.77 7.38
CA SER A 96 4.48 -8.80 6.28
C SER A 96 4.59 -7.55 5.41
N VAL A 97 4.61 -7.80 4.11
CA VAL A 97 4.41 -6.77 3.07
C VAL A 97 3.04 -6.99 2.48
N GLU A 98 2.20 -5.97 2.54
CA GLU A 98 0.84 -5.99 2.00
C GLU A 98 0.88 -5.39 0.60
N ILE A 99 0.35 -6.11 -0.39
CA ILE A 99 0.23 -5.65 -1.77
C ILE A 99 -1.23 -5.37 -2.05
N TYR A 100 -1.47 -4.18 -2.57
CA TYR A 100 -2.76 -3.70 -3.00
C TYR A 100 -2.78 -3.53 -4.51
N ARG A 101 -3.93 -3.81 -5.11
CA ARG A 101 -4.20 -3.55 -6.52
C ARG A 101 -5.06 -2.29 -6.64
N ILE A 102 -4.60 -1.39 -7.51
CA ILE A 102 -5.32 -0.18 -7.89
C ILE A 102 -6.22 -0.54 -9.08
N ARG A 103 -7.51 -0.30 -8.94
CA ARG A 103 -8.49 -0.56 -9.99
C ARG A 103 -8.62 0.63 -10.92
N THR A 104 -8.92 0.34 -12.19
CA THR A 104 -9.21 1.40 -13.16
C THR A 104 -10.63 1.93 -12.97
N HIS A 105 -10.87 3.16 -13.43
CA HIS A 105 -12.18 3.81 -13.37
C HIS A 105 -13.29 2.98 -14.03
N GLU A 106 -12.98 2.22 -15.08
CA GLU A 106 -13.96 1.33 -15.74
C GLU A 106 -14.36 0.14 -14.86
N GLU A 107 -13.41 -0.48 -14.18
CA GLU A 107 -13.67 -1.58 -13.24
C GLU A 107 -14.52 -1.11 -12.06
N ILE A 108 -14.26 0.11 -11.57
CA ILE A 108 -15.00 0.75 -10.49
C ILE A 108 -16.44 1.03 -10.94
N LYS A 109 -16.64 1.65 -12.13
CA LYS A 109 -17.98 1.90 -12.69
C LYS A 109 -18.80 0.62 -12.87
N LYS A 110 -18.17 -0.47 -13.34
CA LYS A 110 -18.82 -1.79 -13.46
C LYS A 110 -19.19 -2.37 -12.09
N LYS A 111 -18.35 -2.19 -11.07
CA LYS A 111 -18.65 -2.63 -9.69
C LYS A 111 -19.81 -1.83 -9.09
N LEU A 112 -19.80 -0.51 -9.27
CA LEU A 112 -20.86 0.39 -8.79
C LEU A 112 -22.20 0.10 -9.47
N SER A 113 -22.22 -0.10 -10.79
CA SER A 113 -23.46 -0.43 -11.51
C SER A 113 -24.06 -1.76 -11.06
N ARG A 114 -23.22 -2.78 -10.83
CA ARG A 114 -23.63 -4.07 -10.24
C ARG A 114 -24.18 -3.90 -8.81
N ARG A 115 -23.54 -3.08 -7.98
CA ARG A 115 -24.00 -2.79 -6.61
C ARG A 115 -25.36 -2.08 -6.63
N LYS A 116 -25.53 -1.08 -7.49
CA LYS A 116 -26.78 -0.36 -7.71
C LYS A 116 -27.91 -1.30 -8.16
N LYS A 117 -27.63 -2.24 -9.08
CA LYS A 117 -28.61 -3.25 -9.51
C LYS A 117 -29.04 -4.16 -8.35
N ARG A 118 -28.09 -4.65 -7.54
CA ARG A 118 -28.39 -5.48 -6.37
C ARG A 118 -29.18 -4.76 -5.28
N GLN A 119 -28.94 -3.46 -5.09
CA GLN A 119 -29.72 -2.66 -4.14
C GLN A 119 -31.15 -2.47 -4.61
N LYS A 120 -31.36 -2.18 -5.91
CA LYS A 120 -32.71 -2.11 -6.51
C LYS A 120 -33.45 -3.44 -6.42
N GLU A 121 -32.78 -4.57 -6.67
CA GLU A 121 -33.39 -5.91 -6.57
C GLU A 121 -33.74 -6.30 -5.13
N LYS A 122 -32.95 -5.89 -4.12
CA LYS A 122 -33.29 -6.10 -2.72
C LYS A 122 -34.46 -5.22 -2.29
N GLN A 123 -34.45 -3.94 -2.67
CA GLN A 123 -35.55 -3.01 -2.38
C GLN A 123 -36.87 -3.48 -3.02
N HIS A 124 -36.83 -4.02 -4.25
CA HIS A 124 -38.03 -4.62 -4.87
C HIS A 124 -38.52 -5.90 -4.18
N ARG A 125 -37.68 -6.61 -3.42
CA ARG A 125 -38.11 -7.78 -2.62
C ARG A 125 -38.69 -7.39 -1.26
N ASP A 126 -38.30 -6.23 -0.75
CA ASP A 126 -38.78 -5.67 0.52
C ASP A 126 -40.01 -4.74 0.32
N GLN A 127 -40.48 -4.55 -0.93
CA GLN A 127 -41.51 -3.58 -1.35
C GLN A 127 -42.94 -4.15 -1.51
N ASP A 128 -43.28 -5.27 -0.86
CA ASP A 128 -44.67 -5.78 -0.85
C ASP A 128 -45.55 -5.14 0.26
N GLU A 129 -45.04 -4.26 1.11
CA GLU A 129 -45.86 -3.47 2.05
C GLU A 129 -45.46 -1.99 2.10
N ASN A 130 -46.31 -1.16 1.47
CA ASN A 130 -46.52 0.28 1.66
C ASN A 130 -45.32 1.25 1.70
N ASP A 131 -45.22 2.03 0.63
CA ASP A 131 -45.13 3.51 0.57
C ASP A 131 -44.03 4.01 -0.40
N PHE A 132 -44.46 4.91 -1.31
CA PHE A 132 -43.68 5.39 -2.45
C PHE A 132 -42.80 6.57 -2.00
N MET A 133 -41.71 6.28 -1.29
CA MET A 133 -40.63 7.27 -1.11
C MET A 133 -39.63 7.12 -2.25
N GLU A 134 -39.68 8.05 -3.22
CA GLU A 134 -38.56 8.33 -4.12
C GLU A 134 -37.38 8.81 -3.29
N VAL A 135 -36.55 7.88 -2.82
CA VAL A 135 -35.28 8.23 -2.19
C VAL A 135 -34.28 8.49 -3.31
N ASN A 136 -33.88 9.76 -3.41
CA ASN A 136 -32.78 10.24 -4.22
C ASN A 136 -31.61 9.25 -4.15
N VAL A 137 -31.33 8.53 -5.24
CA VAL A 137 -30.13 7.70 -5.33
C VAL A 137 -28.97 8.66 -5.57
N GLU A 138 -28.55 9.33 -4.49
CA GLU A 138 -27.31 10.10 -4.46
C GLU A 138 -26.23 9.25 -5.12
N GLU A 139 -25.53 9.83 -6.07
CA GLU A 139 -24.42 9.19 -6.77
C GLU A 139 -23.50 8.60 -5.72
N GLN A 140 -23.45 7.26 -5.64
CA GLN A 140 -22.58 6.59 -4.67
C GLN A 140 -21.15 7.04 -4.96
N GLN A 141 -20.66 7.96 -4.15
CA GLN A 141 -19.31 8.47 -4.24
C GLN A 141 -18.33 7.29 -4.14
N ILE A 142 -17.34 7.27 -5.03
CA ILE A 142 -16.34 6.21 -5.08
C ILE A 142 -15.57 6.26 -3.76
N ARG A 143 -15.56 5.16 -3.01
CA ARG A 143 -14.77 5.05 -1.78
C ARG A 143 -13.32 4.71 -2.11
N ALA A 144 -12.38 5.14 -1.28
CA ALA A 144 -10.97 4.76 -1.40
C ALA A 144 -10.76 3.23 -1.38
N GLU A 145 -11.55 2.50 -0.58
CA GLU A 145 -11.56 1.02 -0.51
C GLU A 145 -12.00 0.36 -1.83
N ASP A 146 -12.78 1.05 -2.67
CA ASP A 146 -13.18 0.53 -3.99
C ASP A 146 -12.07 0.74 -5.04
N LEU A 147 -11.25 1.77 -4.88
CA LEU A 147 -10.11 2.10 -5.74
C LEU A 147 -8.92 1.18 -5.44
N ILE A 148 -8.55 1.06 -4.17
CA ILE A 148 -7.38 0.30 -3.70
C ILE A 148 -7.88 -0.90 -2.93
N THR A 149 -7.78 -2.07 -3.55
CA THR A 149 -8.21 -3.33 -2.95
C THR A 149 -7.02 -4.18 -2.51
N PRO A 150 -7.08 -4.82 -1.32
CA PRO A 150 -6.02 -5.75 -0.92
C PRO A 150 -5.93 -6.88 -1.94
N TYR A 151 -4.70 -7.21 -2.32
CA TYR A 151 -4.43 -8.22 -3.33
C TYR A 151 -3.73 -9.43 -2.71
N GLN A 152 -2.55 -9.23 -2.13
CA GLN A 152 -1.76 -10.33 -1.56
C GLN A 152 -0.96 -9.87 -0.34
N ILE A 153 -0.70 -10.78 0.59
CA ILE A 153 0.21 -10.55 1.71
C ILE A 153 1.41 -11.47 1.57
N ILE A 154 2.59 -10.88 1.48
CA ILE A 154 3.87 -11.59 1.52
C ILE A 154 4.28 -11.71 2.98
N ARG A 155 4.46 -12.93 3.46
CA ARG A 155 5.01 -13.21 4.79
C ARG A 155 6.46 -13.61 4.67
N THR A 156 7.32 -12.89 5.38
CA THR A 156 8.77 -13.09 5.41
C THR A 156 9.19 -13.86 6.66
N ASP A 157 10.38 -14.47 6.62
CA ASP A 157 10.89 -15.26 7.74
C ASP A 157 11.29 -14.34 8.92
N GLY A 158 11.85 -13.17 8.60
CA GLY A 158 12.25 -12.12 9.54
C GLY A 158 11.34 -10.88 9.52
N LYS A 159 11.59 -9.93 10.43
CA LYS A 159 10.96 -8.60 10.34
C LYS A 159 11.54 -7.85 9.15
N VAL A 160 10.67 -7.27 8.34
CA VAL A 160 11.05 -6.51 7.15
C VAL A 160 11.59 -5.16 7.60
N ARG A 161 12.77 -4.79 7.10
CA ARG A 161 13.38 -3.49 7.31
C ARG A 161 13.03 -2.52 6.18
N SER A 162 13.09 -3.00 4.94
CA SER A 162 12.61 -2.27 3.77
C SER A 162 12.21 -3.26 2.67
N PHE A 163 11.44 -2.79 1.70
CA PHE A 163 11.14 -3.56 0.49
C PHE A 163 11.26 -2.68 -0.76
N ASP A 164 11.43 -3.33 -1.92
CA ASP A 164 11.44 -2.68 -3.21
C ASP A 164 10.78 -3.56 -4.29
N PHE A 165 10.20 -2.92 -5.30
CA PHE A 165 9.69 -3.58 -6.50
C PHE A 165 10.79 -3.65 -7.56
N SER A 166 10.93 -4.82 -8.19
CA SER A 166 11.75 -4.96 -9.39
C SER A 166 11.05 -4.32 -10.59
N MET A 167 11.80 -3.61 -11.43
CA MET A 167 11.32 -3.15 -12.74
C MET A 167 11.23 -4.28 -13.78
N ILE A 168 11.86 -5.43 -13.52
CA ILE A 168 11.86 -6.56 -14.45
C ILE A 168 10.55 -7.31 -14.29
N GLU A 169 9.66 -7.12 -15.25
CA GLU A 169 8.47 -7.93 -15.42
C GLU A 169 8.86 -9.25 -16.09
N ASP A 170 8.51 -10.36 -15.46
CA ASP A 170 8.65 -11.66 -16.09
C ASP A 170 7.65 -11.79 -17.24
N LYS A 171 7.97 -12.60 -18.26
CA LYS A 171 7.12 -12.84 -19.44
C LYS A 171 5.69 -13.31 -19.10
N ASN A 172 5.48 -13.81 -17.88
CA ASN A 172 4.20 -14.29 -17.38
C ASN A 172 3.38 -13.20 -16.66
N GLY A 173 3.85 -11.96 -16.65
CA GLY A 173 3.26 -10.86 -15.87
C GLY A 173 3.49 -10.99 -14.37
N SER A 174 4.48 -11.78 -13.94
CA SER A 174 4.82 -11.91 -12.53
C SER A 174 5.72 -10.77 -12.07
N ILE A 175 5.46 -10.34 -10.85
CA ILE A 175 6.13 -9.19 -10.23
C ILE A 175 7.05 -9.70 -9.15
N ARG A 176 8.25 -9.11 -9.07
CA ARG A 176 9.23 -9.48 -8.06
C ARG A 176 9.34 -8.39 -7.01
N VAL A 177 9.29 -8.80 -5.76
CA VAL A 177 9.45 -7.94 -4.59
C VAL A 177 10.71 -8.37 -3.87
N LEU A 178 11.67 -7.45 -3.77
CA LEU A 178 12.85 -7.61 -2.94
C LEU A 178 12.52 -7.12 -1.54
N THR A 179 12.82 -7.92 -0.52
CA THR A 179 12.65 -7.56 0.88
C THR A 179 13.99 -7.66 1.58
N SER A 180 14.36 -6.60 2.29
CA SER A 180 15.49 -6.62 3.21
C SER A 180 14.98 -6.86 4.61
N LEU A 181 15.59 -7.81 5.32
CA LEU A 181 15.19 -8.19 6.66
C LEU A 181 16.16 -7.62 7.70
N THR A 182 15.64 -7.45 8.91
CA THR A 182 16.42 -6.97 10.07
C THR A 182 17.56 -7.92 10.49
N ASN A 183 17.48 -9.19 10.10
CA ASN A 183 18.51 -10.21 10.34
C ASN A 183 19.55 -10.31 9.19
N ASN A 184 19.74 -9.23 8.44
CA ASN A 184 20.70 -9.13 7.34
C ASN A 184 20.48 -10.15 6.20
N MET A 185 19.25 -10.61 6.04
CA MET A 185 18.82 -11.50 4.97
C MET A 185 18.13 -10.69 3.87
N LEU A 186 18.35 -11.05 2.61
CA LEU A 186 17.61 -10.50 1.48
C LEU A 186 16.77 -11.60 0.86
N GLU A 187 15.46 -11.38 0.77
CA GLU A 187 14.54 -12.35 0.17
C GLU A 187 13.85 -11.73 -1.05
N VAL A 188 13.80 -12.46 -2.15
CA VAL A 188 13.08 -12.09 -3.37
C VAL A 188 11.84 -12.98 -3.47
N TYR A 189 10.69 -12.34 -3.52
CA TYR A 189 9.39 -12.98 -3.69
C TYR A 189 8.83 -12.71 -5.07
N THR A 190 8.17 -13.70 -5.65
CA THR A 190 7.42 -13.57 -6.90
C THR A 190 5.92 -13.60 -6.60
N VAL A 191 5.21 -12.61 -7.13
CA VAL A 191 3.76 -12.43 -7.02
C VAL A 191 3.18 -12.55 -8.42
N ASN A 192 2.45 -13.63 -8.67
CA ASN A 192 1.79 -13.87 -9.94
C ASN A 192 0.39 -13.26 -9.90
N LEU A 193 -0.09 -12.72 -11.03
CA LEU A 193 -1.48 -12.23 -11.10
C LEU A 193 -2.52 -13.36 -10.96
N SER A 194 -2.12 -14.60 -11.23
CA SER A 194 -2.99 -15.78 -11.28
C SER A 194 -2.93 -16.64 -10.02
N ASP A 195 -1.78 -16.68 -9.33
CA ASP A 195 -1.60 -17.56 -8.16
C ASP A 195 -1.90 -16.81 -6.87
N ILE A 196 -2.58 -17.50 -5.94
CA ILE A 196 -3.09 -16.94 -4.68
C ILE A 196 -1.99 -16.82 -3.61
N ILE A 197 -0.79 -17.37 -3.84
CA ILE A 197 0.26 -17.44 -2.82
C ILE A 197 1.58 -16.92 -3.41
N PRO A 198 2.21 -15.91 -2.77
CA PRO A 198 3.52 -15.43 -3.18
C PRO A 198 4.56 -16.50 -2.90
N SER A 199 5.42 -16.77 -3.88
CA SER A 199 6.48 -17.77 -3.77
C SER A 199 7.82 -17.08 -3.48
N LYS A 200 8.61 -17.65 -2.58
CA LYS A 200 9.99 -17.22 -2.34
C LYS A 200 10.87 -17.77 -3.46
N LEU A 201 11.50 -16.88 -4.23
CA LEU A 201 12.32 -17.24 -5.38
C LEU A 201 13.80 -17.38 -4.99
N TYR A 202 14.34 -16.36 -4.33
CA TYR A 202 15.73 -16.32 -3.89
C TYR A 202 15.81 -15.87 -2.43
N SER A 203 16.74 -16.46 -1.69
CA SER A 203 17.18 -15.96 -0.39
C SER A 203 18.69 -15.80 -0.45
N ILE A 204 19.18 -14.62 -0.13
CA ILE A 204 20.59 -14.37 0.07
C ILE A 204 20.81 -14.34 1.57
N ASP A 205 21.44 -15.41 2.02
CA ASP A 205 21.96 -15.56 3.36
C ASP A 205 23.43 -15.17 3.34
N LEU A 206 23.72 -13.95 3.81
CA LEU A 206 25.10 -13.53 4.00
C LEU A 206 25.76 -14.41 5.06
N LEU A 207 27.02 -14.77 4.82
CA LEU A 207 27.85 -15.44 5.81
C LEU A 207 28.11 -14.46 6.96
N GLY A 208 27.67 -14.82 8.15
CA GLY A 208 27.82 -14.00 9.34
C GLY A 208 26.75 -14.30 10.38
N HIS A 209 27.00 -13.93 11.63
CA HIS A 209 26.04 -14.10 12.72
C HIS A 209 24.82 -13.20 12.51
N ARG A 210 23.62 -13.78 12.67
CA ARG A 210 22.36 -13.03 12.55
C ARG A 210 21.95 -12.29 13.82
N SER A 211 22.75 -12.43 14.86
CA SER A 211 22.58 -11.81 16.16
C SER A 211 23.94 -11.35 16.70
N ASP A 212 23.93 -10.55 17.77
CA ASP A 212 25.17 -10.05 18.35
C ASP A 212 26.12 -11.20 18.70
N ILE A 213 27.37 -11.09 18.26
CA ILE A 213 28.43 -12.04 18.59
C ILE A 213 28.64 -12.00 20.10
N ARG A 214 28.57 -13.16 20.75
CA ARG A 214 28.67 -13.29 22.22
C ARG A 214 30.02 -13.79 22.67
N THR A 215 30.70 -14.56 21.83
CA THR A 215 32.02 -15.11 22.15
C THR A 215 32.82 -15.39 20.88
N LEU A 216 34.14 -15.36 21.03
CA LEU A 216 35.13 -15.68 20.01
C LEU A 216 36.16 -16.63 20.65
N SER A 217 36.56 -17.68 19.94
CA SER A 217 37.64 -18.58 20.35
C SER A 217 38.56 -18.82 19.16
N LEU A 218 39.85 -18.59 19.36
CA LEU A 218 40.87 -18.93 18.38
C LEU A 218 41.23 -20.42 18.52
N SER A 219 41.54 -21.08 17.41
CA SER A 219 42.14 -22.41 17.46
C SER A 219 43.57 -22.34 17.98
N SER A 220 44.07 -23.44 18.54
CA SER A 220 45.42 -23.50 19.11
C SER A 220 46.55 -23.35 18.08
N ASP A 221 46.23 -23.49 16.80
CA ASP A 221 47.14 -23.33 15.67
C ASP A 221 46.98 -21.97 14.96
N ASP A 222 46.20 -21.04 15.53
CA ASP A 222 45.91 -19.69 15.03
C ASP A 222 45.31 -19.62 13.60
N ASN A 223 44.90 -20.75 13.03
CA ASN A 223 44.38 -20.83 11.66
C ASN A 223 42.87 -20.65 11.58
N LEU A 224 42.15 -20.90 12.67
CA LEU A 224 40.69 -20.86 12.72
C LEU A 224 40.22 -19.92 13.83
N LEU A 225 39.18 -19.16 13.53
CA LEU A 225 38.46 -18.35 14.51
C LEU A 225 37.03 -18.88 14.57
N CYS A 226 36.65 -19.44 15.70
CA CYS A 226 35.26 -19.78 15.99
C CYS A 226 34.60 -18.56 16.62
N SER A 227 33.42 -18.23 16.11
CA SER A 227 32.58 -17.14 16.57
C SER A 227 31.21 -17.70 16.89
N ALA A 228 30.65 -17.38 18.05
CA ALA A 228 29.32 -17.84 18.42
C ALA A 228 28.40 -16.68 18.79
N SER A 229 27.16 -16.78 18.35
CA SER A 229 26.07 -15.87 18.66
C SER A 229 24.87 -16.65 19.20
N LYS A 230 23.72 -15.98 19.34
CA LYS A 230 22.52 -16.60 19.91
C LYS A 230 21.93 -17.62 18.92
N GLY A 231 22.28 -18.89 19.11
CA GLY A 231 21.74 -20.02 18.35
C GLY A 231 22.51 -20.38 17.08
N GLU A 232 23.63 -19.72 16.81
CA GLU A 232 24.50 -19.97 15.65
C GLU A 232 25.97 -19.96 16.10
N TYR A 233 26.79 -20.82 15.50
CA TYR A 233 28.26 -20.82 15.63
C TYR A 233 28.88 -20.97 14.23
N ASN A 234 29.89 -20.16 13.93
CA ASN A 234 30.64 -20.12 12.67
C ASN A 234 32.13 -20.26 12.96
#